data_AF-B7LMY3-F1
#
_entry.id   AF-B7LMY3-F1
#
_cell.length_a   1.000
_cell.length_b   1.000
_cell.length_c   1.000
_cell.angle_alpha   90.00
_cell.angle_beta   90.00
_cell.angle_gamma   90.00
#
_symmetry.space_group_name_H-M   'P 1'
#
loop_
_entity.id
_entity.type
_entity.pdbx_description
1 polymer ?
#
loop_
_entity_poly.entity_id
_entity_poly.type
_entity_poly.pdbx_seq_one_letter_code
_entity_poly.pdbx_strand_id
1 'polypeptide(L)'
;MHFNYRSCEYMKGFFKAKGINGAINIGAFISFITSFMTFLPFFLPSSLVSNNIFYTVINIFIAIMWLIISVGIYKKIQICAWLSIFFYIVNQCAIIIDTGYTRFNLLWPLGIYFFCCTVVAVRLSSRERKEGISLEYRLRKDAFKLFIAMVLVFGAGVFISMKINDYLVQNLWGEYVKAIEVERERSKLPIKIDNNVTLMNFYIEDKSLVMEYDTKNLKTLNATEWYDKTKSDFKRFCWVNVIQVKGFQVIYRFTQGYEKREFKYNVLDCRN
;
A
#
# COMPACT_ATOMS: atom_id res chain seq x y z
N MET A 1 -48.19 42.00 19.45
CA MET A 1 -46.86 41.40 19.69
C MET A 1 -46.32 40.84 18.38
N HIS A 2 -45.50 41.62 17.66
CA HIS A 2 -44.81 41.15 16.46
C HIS A 2 -43.62 40.30 16.89
N PHE A 3 -43.79 38.98 16.91
CA PHE A 3 -42.67 38.06 17.09
C PHE A 3 -41.78 38.05 15.84
N ASN A 4 -40.50 38.21 16.10
CA ASN A 4 -39.46 38.65 15.19
C ASN A 4 -39.09 37.55 14.17
N TYR A 5 -39.70 37.57 12.99
CA TYR A 5 -39.41 36.62 11.89
C TYR A 5 -37.94 36.70 11.41
N ARG A 6 -37.24 37.83 11.62
CA ARG A 6 -35.83 38.00 11.23
C ARG A 6 -34.86 37.13 12.04
N SER A 7 -35.12 36.87 13.32
CA SER A 7 -34.18 36.10 14.17
C SER A 7 -34.12 34.61 13.77
N CYS A 8 -35.17 34.08 13.16
CA CYS A 8 -35.22 32.69 12.68
C CYS A 8 -34.45 32.50 11.35
N GLU A 9 -34.40 33.53 10.49
CA GLU A 9 -33.58 33.52 9.27
C GLU A 9 -32.08 33.61 9.56
N TYR A 10 -31.66 34.41 10.54
CA TYR A 10 -30.26 34.51 10.95
C TYR A 10 -29.73 33.22 11.59
N MET A 11 -30.53 32.55 12.44
CA MET A 11 -30.15 31.23 12.98
C MET A 11 -30.12 30.14 11.91
N LYS A 12 -31.03 30.17 10.92
CA LYS A 12 -30.95 29.29 9.75
C LYS A 12 -29.72 29.58 8.90
N GLY A 13 -29.31 30.84 8.73
CA GLY A 13 -28.05 31.22 8.05
C GLY A 13 -26.80 30.71 8.78
N PHE A 14 -26.80 30.76 10.12
CA PHE A 14 -25.68 30.30 10.95
C PHE A 14 -25.55 28.77 11.00
N PHE A 15 -26.65 28.03 10.92
CA PHE A 15 -26.63 26.57 10.75
C PHE A 15 -26.43 26.13 9.29
N LYS A 16 -26.86 26.92 8.28
CA LYS A 16 -26.61 26.69 6.83
C LYS A 16 -25.15 26.88 6.41
N ALA A 17 -24.42 27.78 7.08
CA ALA A 17 -22.98 27.94 6.86
C ALA A 17 -22.15 26.75 7.43
N LYS A 18 -22.73 25.91 8.30
CA LYS A 18 -22.02 24.78 8.93
C LYS A 18 -21.79 23.60 7.98
N GLY A 19 -22.67 23.33 7.02
CA GLY A 19 -22.52 22.17 6.12
C GLY A 19 -21.39 22.34 5.09
N ILE A 20 -21.36 23.48 4.39
CA ILE A 20 -20.33 23.78 3.38
C ILE A 20 -18.96 23.99 4.02
N ASN A 21 -18.83 24.84 5.04
CA ASN A 21 -17.56 25.01 5.74
C ASN A 21 -17.16 23.73 6.49
N GLY A 22 -18.11 22.93 6.98
CA GLY A 22 -17.84 21.63 7.59
C GLY A 22 -17.19 20.65 6.62
N ALA A 23 -17.73 20.50 5.41
CA ALA A 23 -17.14 19.66 4.37
C ALA A 23 -15.73 20.14 3.94
N ILE A 24 -15.53 21.46 3.82
CA ILE A 24 -14.22 22.05 3.51
C ILE A 24 -13.20 21.76 4.62
N ASN A 25 -13.59 21.93 5.88
CA ASN A 25 -12.73 21.68 7.03
C ASN A 25 -12.39 20.18 7.16
N ILE A 26 -13.36 19.28 6.94
CA ILE A 26 -13.13 17.84 6.93
C ILE A 26 -12.14 17.47 5.82
N GLY A 27 -12.34 17.98 4.60
CA GLY A 27 -11.41 17.73 3.48
C GLY A 27 -9.99 18.22 3.75
N ALA A 28 -9.84 19.45 4.24
CA ALA A 28 -8.54 20.01 4.62
C ALA A 28 -7.88 19.20 5.75
N PHE A 29 -8.66 18.78 6.75
CA PHE A 29 -8.18 17.98 7.88
C PHE A 29 -7.72 16.58 7.45
N ILE A 30 -8.48 15.90 6.58
CA ILE A 30 -8.07 14.59 6.03
C ILE A 30 -6.78 14.73 5.23
N SER A 31 -6.64 15.77 4.40
CA SER A 31 -5.38 16.03 3.68
C SER A 31 -4.21 16.32 4.62
N PHE A 32 -4.44 17.05 5.71
CA PHE A 32 -3.43 17.33 6.73
C PHE A 32 -2.98 16.05 7.46
N ILE A 33 -3.93 15.22 7.93
CA ILE A 33 -3.62 13.92 8.54
C ILE A 33 -2.84 13.05 7.55
N THR A 34 -3.23 13.01 6.28
CA THR A 34 -2.56 12.19 5.26
C THR A 34 -1.10 12.64 5.08
N SER A 35 -0.83 13.94 5.10
CA SER A 35 0.54 14.45 5.14
C SER A 35 1.30 13.98 6.38
N PHE A 36 0.69 14.15 7.56
CA PHE A 36 1.30 13.77 8.83
C PHE A 36 1.63 12.27 8.90
N MET A 37 0.72 11.40 8.42
CA MET A 37 0.94 9.95 8.38
C MET A 37 2.04 9.56 7.39
N THR A 38 2.23 10.30 6.30
CA THR A 38 3.38 10.13 5.39
C THR A 38 4.69 10.56 6.06
N PHE A 39 4.65 11.51 7.00
CA PHE A 39 5.81 11.96 7.79
C PHE A 39 6.13 11.07 8.99
N LEU A 40 5.14 10.39 9.58
CA LEU A 40 5.28 9.63 10.83
C LEU A 40 6.44 8.60 10.83
N PRO A 41 6.70 7.84 9.74
CA PRO A 41 7.79 6.86 9.73
C PRO A 41 9.19 7.48 9.90
N PHE A 42 9.37 8.78 9.62
CA PHE A 42 10.65 9.46 9.77
C PHE A 42 11.00 9.80 11.22
N PHE A 43 10.01 9.87 12.11
CA PHE A 43 10.21 10.16 13.53
C PHE A 43 10.30 8.89 14.40
N LEU A 44 10.05 7.71 13.81
CA LEU A 44 10.14 6.43 14.50
C LEU A 44 11.56 5.84 14.37
N PRO A 45 12.16 5.31 15.46
CA PRO A 45 13.52 4.79 15.42
C PRO A 45 13.67 3.57 14.47
N SER A 46 14.50 3.78 13.44
CA SER A 46 15.47 2.85 12.81
C SER A 46 15.08 1.47 12.27
N SER A 47 13.83 0.98 12.38
CA SER A 47 13.47 -0.36 11.85
C SER A 47 12.55 -0.38 10.63
N LEU A 48 11.90 0.74 10.29
CA LEU A 48 10.90 0.84 9.20
C LEU A 48 11.31 1.79 8.06
N VAL A 49 12.38 2.56 8.24
CA VAL A 49 12.86 3.49 7.22
C VAL A 49 13.86 2.73 6.34
N SER A 50 13.45 2.43 5.11
CA SER A 50 14.36 2.05 4.04
C SER A 50 15.51 3.06 4.00
N ASN A 51 16.76 2.61 4.19
CA ASN A 51 17.97 3.45 4.10
C ASN A 51 18.21 4.06 2.70
N ASN A 52 17.23 3.95 1.80
CA ASN A 52 17.31 4.43 0.44
C ASN A 52 16.87 5.90 0.38
N ILE A 53 17.84 6.79 0.25
CA ILE A 53 17.69 8.26 0.14
C ILE A 53 16.62 8.64 -0.89
N PHE A 54 16.52 7.90 -1.99
CA PHE A 54 15.55 8.18 -3.06
C PHE A 54 14.10 8.05 -2.58
N TYR A 55 13.78 6.99 -1.82
CA TYR A 55 12.44 6.79 -1.27
C TYR A 55 12.10 7.84 -0.21
N THR A 56 13.09 8.22 0.60
CA THR A 56 12.96 9.30 1.59
C THR A 56 12.58 10.62 0.92
N VAL A 57 13.28 11.01 -0.15
CA VAL A 57 13.00 12.26 -0.89
C VAL A 57 11.60 12.24 -1.50
N ILE A 58 11.18 11.13 -2.10
CA ILE A 58 9.83 10.99 -2.69
C ILE A 58 8.74 11.12 -1.62
N ASN A 59 8.89 10.46 -0.48
CA ASN A 59 7.90 10.53 0.60
C ASN A 59 7.77 11.93 1.18
N ILE A 60 8.89 12.66 1.34
CA ILE A 60 8.89 14.07 1.76
C ILE A 60 8.12 14.93 0.73
N PHE A 61 8.40 14.73 -0.56
CA PHE A 61 7.70 15.47 -1.62
C PHE A 61 6.19 15.22 -1.59
N ILE A 62 5.77 13.96 -1.45
CA ILE A 62 4.34 13.58 -1.34
C ILE A 62 3.70 14.26 -0.12
N ALA A 63 4.39 14.26 1.02
CA ALA A 63 3.87 14.86 2.24
C ALA A 63 3.70 16.39 2.11
N ILE A 64 4.66 17.08 1.49
CA ILE A 64 4.56 18.51 1.18
C ILE A 64 3.38 18.78 0.23
N MET A 65 3.19 17.95 -0.80
CA MET A 65 2.06 18.10 -1.73
C MET A 65 0.71 18.00 -1.01
N TRP A 66 0.55 17.07 -0.06
CA TRP A 66 -0.66 16.98 0.76
C TRP A 66 -0.88 18.21 1.66
N LEU A 67 0.18 18.84 2.19
CA LEU A 67 0.07 20.10 2.94
C LEU A 67 -0.41 21.25 2.04
N ILE A 68 0.17 21.39 0.85
CA ILE A 68 -0.23 22.41 -0.12
C ILE A 68 -1.70 22.24 -0.50
N ILE A 69 -2.13 21.00 -0.73
CA ILE A 69 -3.54 20.67 -1.00
C ILE A 69 -4.43 21.04 0.19
N SER A 70 -4.04 20.70 1.42
CA SER A 70 -4.81 21.02 2.64
C SER A 70 -5.00 22.54 2.80
N VAL A 71 -3.91 23.31 2.71
CA VAL A 71 -3.95 24.77 2.78
C VAL A 71 -4.78 25.37 1.63
N GLY A 72 -4.67 24.80 0.43
CA GLY A 72 -5.45 25.20 -0.72
C GLY A 72 -6.95 24.96 -0.56
N ILE A 73 -7.35 23.81 0.00
CA ILE A 73 -8.75 23.51 0.33
C ILE A 73 -9.28 24.50 1.37
N TYR A 74 -8.50 24.78 2.42
CA TYR A 74 -8.88 25.75 3.45
C TYR A 74 -9.09 27.15 2.86
N LYS A 75 -8.23 27.56 1.91
CA LYS A 75 -8.36 28.80 1.13
C LYS A 75 -9.43 28.73 0.02
N LYS A 76 -10.19 27.64 -0.08
CA LYS A 76 -11.28 27.41 -1.04
C LYS A 76 -10.82 27.45 -2.50
N ILE A 77 -9.60 26.97 -2.77
CA ILE A 77 -9.04 26.85 -4.13
C ILE A 77 -9.60 25.59 -4.79
N GLN A 78 -10.31 25.76 -5.91
CA GLN A 78 -10.98 24.67 -6.63
C GLN A 78 -10.01 23.60 -7.14
N ILE A 79 -8.85 24.02 -7.67
CA ILE A 79 -7.85 23.11 -8.22
C ILE A 79 -7.32 22.17 -7.12
N CYS A 80 -7.03 22.68 -5.93
CA CYS A 80 -6.57 21.88 -4.79
C CYS A 80 -7.61 20.85 -4.36
N ALA A 81 -8.91 21.20 -4.38
CA ALA A 81 -9.97 20.24 -4.07
C ALA A 81 -10.02 19.09 -5.10
N TRP A 82 -9.91 19.39 -6.40
CA TRP A 82 -9.86 18.33 -7.43
C TRP A 82 -8.61 17.46 -7.32
N LEU A 83 -7.45 18.09 -7.08
CA LEU A 83 -6.20 17.38 -6.86
C LEU A 83 -6.28 16.44 -5.67
N SER A 84 -7.02 16.78 -4.60
CA SER A 84 -7.17 15.88 -3.44
C SER A 84 -7.80 14.53 -3.79
N ILE A 85 -8.85 14.51 -4.63
CA ILE A 85 -9.47 13.27 -5.11
C ILE A 85 -8.48 12.50 -5.99
N PHE A 86 -7.85 13.18 -6.93
CA PHE A 86 -6.91 12.56 -7.87
C PHE A 86 -5.73 11.93 -7.14
N PHE A 87 -5.06 12.68 -6.25
CA PHE A 87 -3.95 12.18 -5.44
C PHE A 87 -4.38 11.05 -4.52
N TYR A 88 -5.59 11.11 -3.95
CA TYR A 88 -6.11 10.01 -3.14
C TYR A 88 -6.23 8.73 -3.96
N ILE A 89 -6.86 8.79 -5.14
CA ILE A 89 -7.03 7.64 -6.05
C ILE A 89 -5.66 7.09 -6.47
N VAL A 90 -4.74 7.95 -6.92
CA VAL A 90 -3.39 7.54 -7.33
C VAL A 90 -2.65 6.88 -6.18
N ASN A 91 -2.71 7.44 -4.97
CA ASN A 91 -2.04 6.87 -3.80
C ASN A 91 -2.60 5.48 -3.44
N GLN A 92 -3.92 5.30 -3.47
CA GLN A 92 -4.51 3.97 -3.26
C GLN A 92 -4.12 2.99 -4.37
N CYS A 93 -4.12 3.43 -5.64
CA CYS A 93 -3.67 2.61 -6.77
C CYS A 93 -2.19 2.22 -6.66
N ALA A 94 -1.32 3.11 -6.17
CA ALA A 94 0.09 2.83 -5.95
C ALA A 94 0.29 1.79 -4.83
N ILE A 95 -0.46 1.89 -3.74
CA ILE A 95 -0.46 0.87 -2.68
C ILE A 95 -0.89 -0.50 -3.22
N ILE A 96 -1.86 -0.55 -4.13
CA ILE A 96 -2.27 -1.81 -4.77
C ILE A 96 -1.15 -2.34 -5.67
N ILE A 97 -0.46 -1.48 -6.42
CA ILE A 97 0.67 -1.88 -7.26
C ILE A 97 1.83 -2.44 -6.42
N ASP A 98 2.11 -1.86 -5.26
CA ASP A 98 3.19 -2.29 -4.38
C ASP A 98 2.82 -3.56 -3.60
N THR A 99 1.66 -3.53 -2.93
CA THR A 99 1.27 -4.60 -2.00
C THR A 99 0.50 -5.73 -2.67
N GLY A 100 0.00 -5.56 -3.90
CA GLY A 100 -0.87 -6.52 -4.61
C GLY A 100 -2.15 -6.92 -3.85
N TYR A 101 -2.50 -6.24 -2.75
CA TYR A 101 -3.67 -6.58 -1.93
C TYR A 101 -4.80 -5.62 -2.24
N THR A 102 -5.91 -6.17 -2.75
CA THR A 102 -7.16 -5.44 -2.99
C THR A 102 -8.15 -5.62 -1.86
N ARG A 103 -7.71 -5.85 -0.61
CA ARG A 103 -8.66 -5.93 0.51
C ARG A 103 -9.43 -4.61 0.52
N PHE A 104 -10.66 -4.66 0.01
CA PHE A 104 -11.58 -3.54 -0.12
C PHE A 104 -11.82 -3.04 1.29
N ASN A 105 -10.99 -2.10 1.71
CA ASN A 105 -11.11 -1.49 3.01
C ASN A 105 -12.27 -0.51 2.88
N LEU A 106 -13.27 -0.64 3.76
CA LEU A 106 -14.45 0.25 3.79
C LEU A 106 -14.05 1.73 3.88
N LEU A 107 -12.81 2.01 4.31
CA LEU A 107 -12.19 3.33 4.35
C LEU A 107 -11.96 3.96 2.96
N TRP A 108 -11.77 3.20 1.88
CA TRP A 108 -11.50 3.73 0.54
C TRP A 108 -12.69 4.52 -0.04
N PRO A 109 -13.91 3.94 -0.15
CA PRO A 109 -15.06 4.69 -0.63
C PRO A 109 -15.43 5.85 0.31
N LEU A 110 -15.21 5.72 1.61
CA LEU A 110 -15.40 6.83 2.56
C LEU A 110 -14.48 8.01 2.24
N GLY A 111 -13.19 7.75 1.99
CA GLY A 111 -12.23 8.79 1.60
C GLY A 111 -12.64 9.50 0.31
N ILE A 112 -13.00 8.73 -0.73
CA ILE A 112 -13.47 9.29 -2.01
C ILE A 112 -14.71 10.16 -1.78
N TYR A 113 -15.68 9.68 -0.99
CA TYR A 113 -16.90 10.43 -0.69
C TYR A 113 -16.61 11.77 0.00
N PHE A 114 -15.74 11.80 1.02
CA PHE A 114 -15.37 13.03 1.71
C PHE A 114 -14.69 14.05 0.79
N PHE A 115 -13.80 13.61 -0.09
CA PHE A 115 -13.17 14.50 -1.06
C PHE A 115 -14.15 14.97 -2.15
N CYS A 116 -15.11 14.14 -2.57
CA CYS A 116 -16.22 14.57 -3.44
C CYS A 116 -17.07 15.66 -2.78
N CYS A 117 -17.44 15.49 -1.49
CA CYS A 117 -18.12 16.53 -0.73
C CYS A 117 -17.30 17.81 -0.65
N THR A 118 -15.98 17.71 -0.47
CA THR A 118 -15.05 18.85 -0.42
C THR A 118 -15.03 19.61 -1.75
N VAL A 119 -14.92 18.94 -2.89
CA VAL A 119 -14.93 19.56 -4.22
C VAL A 119 -16.22 20.33 -4.46
N VAL A 120 -17.36 19.70 -4.17
CA VAL A 120 -18.66 20.34 -4.34
C VAL A 120 -18.83 21.51 -3.37
N ALA A 121 -18.40 21.38 -2.11
CA ALA A 121 -18.44 22.46 -1.13
C ALA A 121 -17.59 23.67 -1.53
N VAL A 122 -16.35 23.45 -1.99
CA VAL A 122 -15.48 24.52 -2.49
C VAL A 122 -16.12 25.20 -3.71
N ARG A 123 -16.68 24.42 -4.65
CA ARG A 123 -17.38 24.95 -5.84
C ARG A 123 -18.60 25.79 -5.45
N LEU A 124 -19.44 25.30 -4.54
CA LEU A 124 -20.63 25.99 -4.07
C LEU A 124 -20.27 27.27 -3.31
N SER A 125 -19.25 27.24 -2.44
CA SER A 125 -18.80 28.43 -1.72
C SER A 125 -18.32 29.56 -2.64
N SER A 126 -17.71 29.20 -3.78
CA SER A 126 -17.31 30.15 -4.81
C SER A 126 -18.53 30.76 -5.54
N ARG A 127 -19.59 29.97 -5.75
CA ARG A 127 -20.85 30.45 -6.34
C ARG A 127 -21.66 31.30 -5.38
N GLU A 128 -21.78 30.91 -4.10
CA GLU A 128 -22.47 31.71 -3.08
C GLU A 128 -21.84 33.10 -2.96
N ARG A 129 -20.52 33.20 -3.04
CA ARG A 129 -19.82 34.50 -3.03
C ARG A 129 -20.11 35.36 -4.27
N LYS A 130 -20.44 34.75 -5.41
CA LYS A 130 -20.71 35.46 -6.67
C LYS A 130 -22.19 35.78 -6.88
N GLU A 131 -23.08 34.88 -6.48
CA GLU A 131 -24.51 34.90 -6.80
C GLU A 131 -25.39 35.23 -5.58
N GLY A 132 -24.85 35.17 -4.35
CA GLY A 132 -25.58 35.54 -3.11
C GLY A 132 -26.69 34.58 -2.68
N ILE A 133 -26.85 33.43 -3.35
CA ILE A 133 -27.94 32.46 -3.14
C ILE A 133 -27.42 31.22 -2.41
N SER A 134 -28.03 30.82 -1.28
CA SER A 134 -27.64 29.60 -0.55
C SER A 134 -27.97 28.33 -1.36
N LEU A 135 -26.95 27.53 -1.70
CA LEU A 135 -27.08 26.37 -2.61
C LEU A 135 -26.86 25.00 -1.92
N GLU A 136 -26.95 24.97 -0.59
CA GLU A 136 -26.59 23.82 0.25
C GLU A 136 -27.37 22.52 -0.08
N TYR A 137 -28.64 22.61 -0.52
CA TYR A 137 -29.42 21.42 -0.93
C TYR A 137 -28.80 20.67 -2.11
N ARG A 138 -27.99 21.36 -2.94
CA ARG A 138 -27.29 20.75 -4.07
C ARG A 138 -26.04 20.00 -3.64
N LEU A 139 -25.47 20.32 -2.48
CA LEU A 139 -24.21 19.72 -1.99
C LEU A 139 -24.30 18.19 -1.97
N ARG A 140 -25.33 17.63 -1.33
CA ARG A 140 -25.47 16.17 -1.19
C ARG A 140 -25.75 15.49 -2.52
N LYS A 141 -26.63 16.07 -3.36
CA LYS A 141 -27.01 15.50 -4.66
C LYS A 141 -25.84 15.51 -5.65
N ASP A 142 -25.13 16.63 -5.74
CA ASP A 142 -24.01 16.79 -6.67
C ASP A 142 -22.78 16.01 -6.18
N ALA A 143 -22.54 15.95 -4.86
CA ALA A 143 -21.47 15.13 -4.29
C ALA A 143 -21.71 13.64 -4.52
N PHE A 144 -22.95 13.17 -4.40
CA PHE A 144 -23.28 11.75 -4.65
C PHE A 144 -23.07 11.36 -6.13
N LYS A 145 -23.46 12.23 -7.07
CA LYS A 145 -23.20 12.01 -8.50
C LYS A 145 -21.70 11.95 -8.79
N LEU A 146 -20.93 12.88 -8.21
CA LEU A 146 -19.48 12.91 -8.36
C LEU A 146 -18.84 11.66 -7.72
N PHE A 147 -19.33 11.22 -6.57
CA PHE A 147 -18.88 10.02 -5.88
C PHE A 147 -19.05 8.77 -6.75
N ILE A 148 -20.23 8.56 -7.34
CA ILE A 148 -20.45 7.41 -8.25
C ILE A 148 -19.47 7.43 -9.41
N ALA A 149 -19.27 8.59 -10.05
CA ALA A 149 -18.31 8.72 -11.15
C ALA A 149 -16.87 8.38 -10.70
N MET A 150 -16.46 8.86 -9.53
CA MET A 150 -15.12 8.61 -8.99
C MET A 150 -14.92 7.16 -8.54
N VAL A 151 -15.97 6.49 -8.03
CA VAL A 151 -15.90 5.06 -7.70
C VAL A 151 -15.71 4.22 -8.96
N LEU A 152 -16.34 4.57 -10.08
CA LEU A 152 -16.13 3.88 -11.37
C LEU A 152 -14.69 4.08 -11.87
N VAL A 153 -14.18 5.31 -11.80
CA VAL A 153 -12.77 5.62 -12.16
C VAL A 153 -11.81 4.85 -11.25
N PHE A 154 -12.07 4.82 -9.95
CA PHE A 154 -11.27 4.08 -8.99
C PHE A 154 -11.31 2.58 -9.28
N GLY A 155 -12.48 2.00 -9.58
CA GLY A 155 -12.62 0.60 -9.96
C GLY A 155 -11.82 0.22 -11.21
N ALA A 156 -11.83 1.08 -12.24
CA ALA A 156 -10.96 0.90 -13.41
C ALA A 156 -9.47 1.00 -13.04
N GLY A 157 -9.11 1.96 -12.18
CA GLY A 157 -7.77 2.12 -11.63
C GLY A 157 -7.28 0.88 -10.88
N VAL A 158 -8.12 0.28 -10.03
CA VAL A 158 -7.82 -0.96 -9.30
C VAL A 158 -7.48 -2.09 -10.29
N PHE A 159 -8.27 -2.27 -11.33
CA PHE A 159 -8.03 -3.32 -12.33
C PHE A 159 -6.69 -3.11 -13.08
N ILE A 160 -6.40 -1.88 -13.47
CA ILE A 160 -5.12 -1.53 -14.12
C ILE A 160 -3.96 -1.77 -13.14
N SER A 161 -4.08 -1.31 -11.90
CA SER A 161 -3.08 -1.51 -10.84
C SER A 161 -2.78 -2.98 -10.59
N MET A 162 -3.80 -3.85 -10.58
CA MET A 162 -3.59 -5.29 -10.44
C MET A 162 -2.81 -5.87 -11.62
N LYS A 163 -3.15 -5.51 -12.86
CA LYS A 163 -2.39 -5.96 -14.04
C LYS A 163 -0.94 -5.48 -14.03
N ILE A 164 -0.71 -4.24 -13.60
CA ILE A 164 0.65 -3.70 -13.46
C ILE A 164 1.41 -4.47 -12.37
N ASN A 165 0.78 -4.73 -11.22
CA ASN A 165 1.38 -5.56 -10.18
C ASN A 165 1.75 -6.94 -10.72
N ASP A 166 0.84 -7.63 -11.40
CA ASP A 166 1.11 -8.95 -11.98
C ASP A 166 2.30 -8.92 -12.95
N TYR A 167 2.37 -7.89 -13.80
CA TYR A 167 3.48 -7.71 -14.74
C TYR A 167 4.82 -7.45 -14.01
N LEU A 168 4.84 -6.56 -13.02
CA LEU A 168 6.05 -6.28 -12.24
C LEU A 168 6.53 -7.52 -11.48
N VAL A 169 5.59 -8.26 -10.88
CA VAL A 169 5.85 -9.53 -10.20
C VAL A 169 6.45 -10.56 -11.16
N GLN A 170 5.91 -10.67 -12.38
CA GLN A 170 6.46 -11.57 -13.41
C GLN A 170 7.86 -11.18 -13.89
N ASN A 171 8.13 -9.88 -14.06
CA ASN A 171 9.45 -9.42 -14.47
C ASN A 171 10.50 -9.64 -13.39
N LEU A 172 10.20 -9.27 -12.15
CA LEU A 172 11.07 -9.54 -10.99
C LEU A 172 11.34 -11.03 -10.84
N TRP A 173 10.32 -11.85 -11.10
CA TRP A 173 10.46 -13.31 -11.13
C TRP A 173 11.44 -13.77 -12.21
N GLY A 174 11.29 -13.29 -13.44
CA GLY A 174 12.19 -13.65 -14.54
C GLY A 174 13.65 -13.26 -14.30
N GLU A 175 13.89 -12.08 -13.70
CA GLU A 175 15.25 -11.65 -13.31
C GLU A 175 15.84 -12.54 -12.22
N TYR A 176 15.03 -12.94 -11.24
CA TYR A 176 15.49 -13.79 -10.16
C TYR A 176 15.83 -15.21 -10.61
N VAL A 177 15.00 -15.81 -11.47
CA VAL A 177 15.29 -17.13 -12.05
C VAL A 177 16.65 -17.12 -12.74
N LYS A 178 16.91 -16.11 -13.56
CA LYS A 178 18.21 -15.92 -14.22
C LYS A 178 19.36 -15.75 -13.22
N ALA A 179 19.16 -14.96 -12.17
CA ALA A 179 20.18 -14.76 -11.13
C ALA A 179 20.54 -16.08 -10.41
N ILE A 180 19.53 -16.90 -10.10
CA ILE A 180 19.73 -18.22 -9.47
C ILE A 180 20.43 -19.18 -10.43
N GLU A 181 20.06 -19.21 -11.72
CA GLU A 181 20.75 -20.03 -12.72
C GLU A 181 22.23 -19.66 -12.85
N VAL A 182 22.53 -18.35 -12.94
CA VAL A 182 23.92 -17.86 -12.99
C VAL A 182 24.69 -18.23 -11.72
N GLU A 183 24.07 -18.07 -10.54
CA GLU A 183 24.72 -18.42 -9.28
C GLU A 183 24.96 -19.92 -9.15
N ARG A 184 24.03 -20.74 -9.66
CA ARG A 184 24.14 -22.20 -9.71
C ARG A 184 25.32 -22.63 -10.59
N GLU A 185 25.47 -22.04 -11.77
CA GLU A 185 26.58 -22.31 -12.68
C GLU A 185 27.94 -21.90 -12.10
N ARG A 186 27.97 -20.81 -11.31
CA ARG A 186 29.18 -20.36 -10.61
C ARG A 186 29.52 -21.18 -9.38
N SER A 187 28.52 -21.77 -8.75
CA SER A 187 28.69 -22.55 -7.52
C SER A 187 29.39 -23.88 -7.79
N LYS A 188 30.44 -24.17 -7.02
CA LYS A 188 31.12 -25.48 -7.05
C LYS A 188 30.32 -26.52 -6.26
N LEU A 189 29.17 -26.92 -6.79
CA LEU A 189 28.34 -27.99 -6.22
C LEU A 189 28.92 -29.37 -6.56
N PRO A 190 28.81 -30.38 -5.66
CA PRO A 190 28.15 -30.35 -4.35
C PRO A 190 29.01 -29.68 -3.25
N ILE A 191 28.35 -29.05 -2.27
CA ILE A 191 29.00 -28.35 -1.14
C ILE A 191 28.71 -29.11 0.16
N LYS A 192 29.76 -29.55 0.86
CA LYS A 192 29.61 -30.22 2.16
C LYS A 192 29.28 -29.19 3.25
N ILE A 193 28.13 -29.33 3.89
CA ILE A 193 27.68 -28.43 4.99
C ILE A 193 28.08 -29.01 6.34
N ASP A 194 27.96 -30.33 6.49
CA ASP A 194 28.36 -31.08 7.68
C ASP A 194 28.73 -32.52 7.27
N ASN A 195 29.22 -33.34 8.19
CA ASN A 195 29.59 -34.74 7.98
C ASN A 195 28.45 -35.61 7.46
N ASN A 196 27.20 -35.21 7.71
CA ASN A 196 26.00 -35.96 7.38
C ASN A 196 25.09 -35.27 6.37
N VAL A 197 25.39 -34.03 5.95
CA VAL A 197 24.54 -33.22 5.07
C VAL A 197 25.40 -32.52 4.02
N THR A 198 25.03 -32.72 2.76
CA THR A 198 25.70 -32.11 1.60
C THR A 198 24.65 -31.38 0.77
N LEU A 199 24.88 -30.10 0.47
CA LEU A 199 24.08 -29.38 -0.51
C LEU A 199 24.45 -29.89 -1.90
N MET A 200 23.52 -30.56 -2.55
CA MET A 200 23.73 -31.14 -3.88
C MET A 200 23.41 -30.14 -4.97
N ASN A 201 22.33 -29.40 -4.78
CA ASN A 201 21.81 -28.54 -5.82
C ASN A 201 20.90 -27.44 -5.26
N PHE A 202 20.67 -26.40 -6.06
CA PHE A 202 19.56 -25.47 -5.83
C PHE A 202 18.97 -25.04 -7.17
N TYR A 203 17.65 -24.96 -7.24
CA TYR A 203 16.90 -24.66 -8.46
C TYR A 203 15.52 -24.11 -8.14
N ILE A 204 14.83 -23.65 -9.17
CA ILE A 204 13.47 -23.15 -9.07
C ILE A 204 12.48 -24.24 -9.47
N GLU A 205 11.51 -24.52 -8.60
CA GLU A 205 10.40 -25.45 -8.82
C GLU A 205 9.10 -24.78 -8.37
N ASP A 206 8.10 -24.68 -9.26
CA ASP A 206 6.76 -24.13 -8.95
C ASP A 206 6.78 -22.84 -8.12
N LYS A 207 7.53 -21.84 -8.58
CA LYS A 207 7.72 -20.54 -7.90
C LYS A 207 8.39 -20.60 -6.53
N SER A 208 9.11 -21.69 -6.25
CA SER A 208 9.86 -21.90 -5.02
C SER A 208 11.34 -22.10 -5.33
N LEU A 209 12.21 -21.45 -4.56
CA LEU A 209 13.63 -21.80 -4.55
C LEU A 209 13.81 -23.06 -3.71
N VAL A 210 14.16 -24.17 -4.36
CA VAL A 210 14.46 -25.43 -3.70
C VAL A 210 15.96 -25.54 -3.49
N MET A 211 16.37 -25.68 -2.24
CA MET A 211 17.72 -26.07 -1.86
C MET A 211 17.70 -27.55 -1.51
N GLU A 212 18.38 -28.36 -2.32
CA GLU A 212 18.36 -29.82 -2.24
C GLU A 212 19.62 -30.34 -1.56
N TYR A 213 19.42 -30.99 -0.41
CA TYR A 213 20.46 -31.56 0.42
C TYR A 213 20.36 -33.07 0.42
N ASP A 214 21.48 -33.75 0.17
CA ASP A 214 21.61 -35.18 0.42
C ASP A 214 22.03 -35.41 1.87
N THR A 215 21.41 -36.40 2.51
CA THR A 215 21.68 -36.76 3.90
C THR A 215 22.00 -38.25 4.02
N LYS A 216 22.99 -38.57 4.86
CA LYS A 216 23.34 -39.97 5.12
C LYS A 216 22.24 -40.73 5.86
N ASN A 217 21.46 -40.02 6.71
CA ASN A 217 20.38 -40.61 7.50
C ASN A 217 19.35 -39.53 7.93
N LEU A 218 18.16 -39.56 7.32
CA LEU A 218 17.06 -38.66 7.61
C LEU A 218 16.46 -38.87 9.01
N LYS A 219 16.52 -40.09 9.55
CA LYS A 219 15.93 -40.43 10.86
C LYS A 219 16.74 -39.83 12.01
N THR A 220 18.05 -39.64 11.81
CA THR A 220 18.93 -38.98 12.77
C THR A 220 18.97 -37.47 12.60
N LEU A 221 18.31 -36.92 11.58
CA LEU A 221 18.23 -35.47 11.37
C LEU A 221 17.36 -34.85 12.47
N ASN A 222 18.00 -34.14 13.40
CA ASN A 222 17.32 -33.42 14.46
C ASN A 222 16.41 -32.32 13.86
N ALA A 223 15.10 -32.55 13.88
CA ALA A 223 14.14 -31.69 13.21
C ALA A 223 14.11 -30.27 13.82
N THR A 224 14.29 -30.15 15.13
CA THR A 224 14.27 -28.86 15.84
C THR A 224 15.49 -28.01 15.49
N GLU A 225 16.68 -28.63 15.53
CA GLU A 225 17.93 -27.95 15.20
C GLU A 225 17.97 -27.49 13.74
N TRP A 226 17.53 -28.34 12.81
CA TRP A 226 17.47 -27.99 11.39
C TRP A 226 16.34 -27.01 11.07
N TYR A 227 15.24 -27.03 11.81
CA TYR A 227 14.22 -25.98 11.74
C TYR A 227 14.84 -24.62 12.10
N ASP A 228 15.52 -24.50 13.24
CA ASP A 228 16.15 -23.25 13.66
C ASP A 228 17.23 -22.77 12.68
N LYS A 229 18.06 -23.71 12.20
CA LYS A 229 19.12 -23.41 11.21
C LYS A 229 18.55 -22.92 9.88
N THR A 230 17.62 -23.67 9.29
CA THR A 230 17.01 -23.29 8.00
C THR A 230 16.17 -22.03 8.11
N LYS A 231 15.51 -21.79 9.25
CA LYS A 231 14.80 -20.54 9.53
C LYS A 231 15.76 -19.35 9.63
N SER A 232 16.89 -19.51 10.30
CA SER A 232 17.94 -18.49 10.39
C SER A 232 18.53 -18.16 9.01
N ASP A 233 18.80 -19.18 8.18
CA ASP A 233 19.28 -18.98 6.82
C ASP A 233 18.21 -18.30 5.95
N PHE A 234 16.93 -18.66 6.11
CA PHE A 234 15.80 -18.00 5.46
C PHE A 234 15.67 -16.52 5.87
N LYS A 235 16.06 -16.11 7.08
CA LYS A 235 16.02 -14.68 7.45
C LYS A 235 16.93 -13.80 6.59
N ARG A 236 17.99 -14.35 5.97
CA ARG A 236 18.86 -13.61 5.03
C ARG A 236 18.12 -13.23 3.75
N PHE A 237 17.19 -14.07 3.37
CA PHE A 237 16.34 -13.94 2.19
C PHE A 237 15.21 -12.90 2.37
N CYS A 238 14.84 -12.58 3.62
CA CYS A 238 13.82 -11.58 3.93
C CYS A 238 14.18 -10.14 3.53
N TRP A 239 15.47 -9.86 3.35
CA TRP A 239 15.98 -8.56 2.88
C TRP A 239 15.98 -8.45 1.34
N VAL A 240 15.72 -9.54 0.63
CA VAL A 240 15.70 -9.57 -0.83
C VAL A 240 14.28 -9.23 -1.31
N ASN A 241 14.14 -8.16 -2.09
CA ASN A 241 12.85 -7.68 -2.62
C ASN A 241 12.05 -8.77 -3.34
N VAL A 242 12.73 -9.76 -3.94
CA VAL A 242 12.09 -10.87 -4.64
C VAL A 242 11.30 -11.80 -3.71
N ILE A 243 11.70 -11.93 -2.46
CA ILE A 243 11.02 -12.81 -1.48
C ILE A 243 9.83 -12.11 -0.86
N GLN A 244 9.85 -10.77 -0.90
CA GLN A 244 8.72 -9.92 -0.61
C GLN A 244 7.65 -9.95 -1.71
N VAL A 245 7.98 -10.51 -2.90
CA VAL A 245 7.00 -10.79 -3.95
C VAL A 245 6.05 -11.89 -3.49
N LYS A 246 4.75 -11.62 -3.64
CA LYS A 246 3.69 -12.56 -3.28
C LYS A 246 3.85 -13.89 -4.01
N GLY A 247 4.04 -14.95 -3.23
CA GLY A 247 4.06 -16.33 -3.72
C GLY A 247 5.45 -16.96 -3.76
N PHE A 248 6.52 -16.21 -3.45
CA PHE A 248 7.84 -16.79 -3.32
C PHE A 248 7.95 -17.66 -2.07
N GLN A 249 8.53 -18.85 -2.22
CA GLN A 249 8.83 -19.76 -1.12
C GLN A 249 10.26 -20.27 -1.22
N VAL A 250 10.91 -20.48 -0.08
CA VAL A 250 12.18 -21.22 -0.02
C VAL A 250 11.90 -22.57 0.61
N ILE A 251 12.33 -23.63 -0.06
CA ILE A 251 12.15 -25.01 0.37
C ILE A 251 13.53 -25.62 0.60
N TYR A 252 13.83 -25.96 1.85
CA TYR A 252 15.00 -26.76 2.19
C TYR A 252 14.59 -28.23 2.18
N ARG A 253 14.99 -28.97 1.14
CA ARG A 253 14.62 -30.36 0.90
C ARG A 253 15.81 -31.26 1.23
N PHE A 254 15.64 -32.10 2.25
CA PHE A 254 16.61 -33.12 2.66
C PHE A 254 16.16 -34.46 2.09
N THR A 255 17.04 -35.18 1.40
CA THR A 255 16.75 -36.48 0.78
C THR A 255 17.66 -37.58 1.34
N GLN A 256 17.16 -38.81 1.31
CA GLN A 256 17.92 -40.04 1.53
C GLN A 256 17.31 -41.14 0.65
N GLY A 257 17.89 -41.37 -0.53
CA GLY A 257 17.25 -42.20 -1.55
C GLY A 257 15.89 -41.63 -1.97
N TYR A 258 14.81 -42.38 -1.74
CA TYR A 258 13.44 -41.94 -2.07
C TYR A 258 12.73 -41.19 -0.93
N GLU A 259 13.28 -41.21 0.28
CA GLU A 259 12.70 -40.48 1.41
C GLU A 259 13.09 -38.99 1.33
N LYS A 260 12.14 -38.11 1.71
CA LYS A 260 12.39 -36.67 1.77
C LYS A 260 11.76 -36.00 3.00
N ARG A 261 12.41 -34.94 3.48
CA ARG A 261 11.90 -34.02 4.50
C ARG A 261 12.08 -32.58 4.01
N GLU A 262 11.03 -31.78 4.10
CA GLU A 262 11.02 -30.40 3.57
C GLU A 262 10.72 -29.40 4.68
N PHE A 263 11.49 -28.31 4.73
CA PHE A 263 11.16 -27.11 5.50
C PHE A 263 10.82 -25.99 4.52
N LYS A 264 9.63 -25.42 4.66
CA LYS A 264 9.08 -24.41 3.73
C LYS A 264 8.92 -23.09 4.45
N TYR A 265 9.43 -22.04 3.84
CA TYR A 265 9.35 -20.68 4.36
C TYR A 265 8.83 -19.73 3.29
N ASN A 266 8.03 -18.75 3.71
CA ASN A 266 7.44 -17.75 2.83
C ASN A 266 7.52 -16.34 3.45
N VAL A 267 6.97 -15.34 2.77
CA VAL A 267 7.04 -13.94 3.21
C VAL A 267 6.46 -13.68 4.62
N LEU A 268 5.53 -14.52 5.09
CA LEU A 268 4.95 -14.41 6.43
C LEU A 268 5.98 -14.80 7.51
N ASP A 269 6.89 -15.73 7.20
CA ASP A 269 7.94 -16.17 8.11
C ASP A 269 9.04 -15.11 8.29
N CYS A 270 9.09 -14.09 7.44
CA CYS A 270 9.94 -12.91 7.61
C CYS A 270 9.45 -11.93 8.68
N ARG A 271 8.17 -12.02 9.07
CA ARG A 271 7.56 -11.11 10.05
C ARG A 271 7.65 -11.61 11.50
N ASN A 272 8.16 -12.83 11.70
CA ASN A 272 8.30 -13.54 12.98
C ASN A 272 9.76 -13.94 13.28
#